data_AF-A0A847RM23-F1
#
_entry.id   AF-A0A847RM23-F1
#
_cell.length_a   1.000
_cell.length_b   1.000
_cell.length_c   1.000
_cell.angle_alpha   90.00
_cell.angle_beta   90.00
_cell.angle_gamma   90.00
#
_symmetry.space_group_name_H-M   'P 1'
#
loop_
_entity.id
_entity.type
_entity.pdbx_description
1 polymer ?
#
loop_
_entity_poly.entity_id
_entity_poly.type
_entity_poly.pdbx_seq_one_letter_code
_entity_poly.pdbx_strand_id
1 'polypeptide(L)'
;MMINAFLHPRLRENPVAATLLLMRQLRMRVDTAAVADAVLLHPDYPSLLAISDVLGRWKIRNAALRPAAEELSMLPFPALAYMNSNGGSFAVLTAVSEDKVTYMRPAGKSREITQKRDIFLREWGGVVLLAEKPVRTGSVTEKQRLLPRSAIRPLLLLLLLLMACGCIFVATPPYLLLLVVLALIKSIGCFITCLLLWYGTDKSGLALQQVCAAGKKINCDAVLQSPASRLPGGLSWSEAGYFYFAGGFLLAVLASGHEGTWPLLAWLNALALPYILFSVFYQWRVVRQWCLLCLCVQVLLAAELAVSWPAYWKPALNGASPLWNVQPQLLVMAGLLFFIPVTVWFWAKPLLVKAQLNTVLKRELFSLKYNEEVFEGQLAKQPRIIADPRQLGIILGNADAEHTIVKICNPYCSHCARAHPAINELLNENDNVRIQIIFAASGKADDPATRVVRHFLAVYLKHDEQLMRQALDDWYLSPRKHYGTFAARYPASESPAAEHAIAQMNAWCRREEITTTPAYFVNGHRLPRLYQLAELKQLLR
;
A
#
# COMPACT_ATOMS: atom_id res chain seq x y z
N MET A 1 14.46 4.29 10.28
CA MET A 1 13.79 3.10 9.69
C MET A 1 12.78 2.46 10.63
N MET A 2 13.09 2.31 11.93
CA MET A 2 12.15 1.73 12.91
C MET A 2 10.79 2.43 12.93
N ILE A 3 10.73 3.77 12.92
CA ILE A 3 9.45 4.51 12.96
C ILE A 3 8.63 4.32 11.67
N ASN A 4 9.21 4.44 10.47
CA ASN A 4 8.46 4.23 9.22
C ASN A 4 8.02 2.78 9.00
N ALA A 5 8.83 1.79 9.42
CA ALA A 5 8.46 0.38 9.36
C ALA A 5 7.51 -0.04 10.49
N PHE A 6 7.44 0.71 11.59
CA PHE A 6 6.45 0.56 12.67
C PHE A 6 5.05 1.01 12.21
N LEU A 7 4.99 2.00 11.31
CA LEU A 7 3.75 2.60 10.84
C LEU A 7 3.10 1.90 9.64
N HIS A 8 3.83 1.04 8.91
CA HIS A 8 3.32 0.41 7.69
C HIS A 8 3.61 -1.10 7.66
N PRO A 9 2.62 -1.96 8.03
CA PRO A 9 2.75 -3.42 8.05
C PRO A 9 3.19 -4.00 6.70
N ARG A 10 2.68 -3.44 5.60
CA ARG A 10 2.97 -3.84 4.21
C ARG A 10 4.46 -3.82 3.83
N LEU A 11 5.24 -2.93 4.45
CA LEU A 11 6.69 -2.83 4.18
C LEU A 11 7.48 -4.01 4.78
N ARG A 12 6.82 -4.92 5.50
CA ARG A 12 7.44 -6.08 6.17
C ARG A 12 7.13 -7.41 5.51
N GLU A 13 6.22 -7.47 4.54
CA GLU A 13 6.02 -8.69 3.75
C GLU A 13 7.34 -9.06 3.06
N ASN A 14 7.71 -10.34 3.10
CA ASN A 14 9.07 -10.76 2.75
C ASN A 14 9.51 -10.35 1.33
N PRO A 15 8.71 -10.54 0.26
CA PRO A 15 9.08 -10.09 -1.08
C PRO A 15 9.32 -8.58 -1.14
N VAL A 16 8.39 -7.78 -0.60
CA VAL A 16 8.50 -6.31 -0.55
C VAL A 16 9.76 -5.86 0.18
N ALA A 17 9.97 -6.41 1.38
CA ALA A 17 11.08 -6.02 2.24
C ALA A 17 12.42 -6.45 1.63
N ALA A 18 12.48 -7.60 0.96
CA ALA A 18 13.64 -8.07 0.23
C ALA A 18 13.98 -7.17 -0.97
N THR A 19 12.99 -6.79 -1.79
CA THR A 19 13.17 -5.85 -2.90
C THR A 19 13.71 -4.51 -2.42
N LEU A 20 13.13 -3.95 -1.35
CA LEU A 20 13.57 -2.69 -0.76
C LEU A 20 14.99 -2.77 -0.18
N LEU A 21 15.38 -3.91 0.40
CA LEU A 21 16.73 -4.14 0.88
C LEU A 21 17.73 -4.23 -0.29
N LEU A 22 17.40 -4.98 -1.35
CA LEU A 22 18.23 -5.08 -2.55
C LEU A 22 18.46 -3.71 -3.19
N MET A 23 17.38 -2.94 -3.44
CA MET A 23 17.48 -1.60 -4.02
C MET A 23 18.34 -0.65 -3.17
N ARG A 24 18.31 -0.80 -1.84
CA ARG A 24 19.19 -0.01 -0.94
C ARG A 24 20.65 -0.43 -1.04
N GLN A 25 20.95 -1.73 -1.15
CA GLN A 25 22.31 -2.21 -1.36
C GLN A 25 22.87 -1.72 -2.71
N LEU A 26 22.01 -1.59 -3.72
CA LEU A 26 22.34 -0.94 -5.00
C LEU A 26 22.45 0.59 -4.90
N ARG A 27 22.26 1.18 -3.71
CA ARG A 27 22.28 2.62 -3.41
C ARG A 27 21.24 3.43 -4.19
N MET A 28 20.08 2.82 -4.46
CA MET A 28 18.97 3.49 -5.14
C MET A 28 18.15 4.35 -4.16
N ARG A 29 17.79 5.56 -4.58
CA ARG A 29 16.81 6.39 -3.89
C ARG A 29 15.44 6.16 -4.52
N VAL A 30 14.58 5.42 -3.81
CA VAL A 30 13.24 5.06 -4.26
C VAL A 30 12.19 5.44 -3.22
N ASP A 31 10.98 5.73 -3.69
CA ASP A 31 9.84 5.81 -2.79
C ASP A 31 9.48 4.41 -2.33
N THR A 32 9.71 4.13 -1.05
CA THR A 32 9.47 2.82 -0.45
C THR A 32 8.02 2.37 -0.56
N ALA A 33 7.07 3.31 -0.56
CA ALA A 33 5.66 2.97 -0.65
C ALA A 33 5.26 2.62 -2.10
N ALA A 34 5.77 3.37 -3.07
CA ALA A 34 5.54 3.07 -4.49
C ALA A 34 6.08 1.68 -4.87
N VAL A 35 7.30 1.34 -4.42
CA VAL A 35 7.87 0.00 -4.66
C VAL A 35 7.05 -1.08 -3.94
N ALA A 36 6.64 -0.83 -2.70
CA ALA A 36 5.82 -1.79 -1.97
C ALA A 36 4.47 -2.05 -2.63
N ASP A 37 3.77 -1.00 -3.06
CA ASP A 37 2.51 -1.14 -3.78
C ASP A 37 2.73 -1.81 -5.15
N ALA A 38 3.82 -1.52 -5.86
CA ALA A 38 4.12 -2.16 -7.14
C ALA A 38 4.36 -3.67 -7.01
N VAL A 39 5.07 -4.11 -5.96
CA VAL A 39 5.27 -5.54 -5.67
C VAL A 39 3.97 -6.19 -5.21
N LEU A 40 3.24 -5.56 -4.27
CA LEU A 40 2.02 -6.14 -3.68
C LEU A 40 0.84 -6.24 -4.65
N LEU A 41 0.76 -5.33 -5.61
CA LEU A 41 -0.30 -5.28 -6.62
C LEU A 41 0.09 -6.04 -7.90
N HIS A 42 1.26 -6.69 -7.93
CA HIS A 42 1.65 -7.52 -9.05
C HIS A 42 0.78 -8.78 -9.13
N PRO A 43 0.28 -9.17 -10.32
CA PRO A 43 -0.55 -10.37 -10.49
C PRO A 43 0.13 -11.64 -9.94
N ASP A 44 1.43 -11.81 -10.21
CA ASP A 44 2.20 -12.97 -9.74
C ASP A 44 2.75 -12.83 -8.31
N TYR A 45 2.27 -11.90 -7.49
CA TYR A 45 2.70 -11.84 -6.09
C TYR A 45 2.32 -13.15 -5.36
N PRO A 46 3.20 -13.77 -4.53
CA PRO A 46 4.51 -13.32 -4.02
C PRO A 46 5.73 -13.92 -4.74
N SER A 47 5.71 -14.04 -6.07
CA SER A 47 6.78 -14.69 -6.85
C SER A 47 8.05 -13.84 -7.04
N LEU A 48 9.13 -14.52 -7.48
CA LEU A 48 10.35 -13.83 -7.92
C LEU A 48 10.12 -12.99 -9.19
N LEU A 49 9.19 -13.42 -10.06
CA LEU A 49 8.81 -12.70 -11.27
C LEU A 49 8.26 -11.31 -10.92
N ALA A 50 7.39 -11.22 -9.90
CA ALA A 50 6.89 -9.93 -9.41
C ALA A 50 8.01 -8.98 -8.98
N ILE A 51 9.09 -9.50 -8.37
CA ILE A 51 10.25 -8.70 -7.98
C ILE A 51 11.05 -8.28 -9.22
N SER A 52 11.33 -9.22 -10.12
CA SER A 52 12.06 -9.01 -11.39
C SER A 52 11.42 -7.89 -12.23
N ASP A 53 10.10 -7.97 -12.42
CA ASP A 53 9.35 -7.00 -13.22
C ASP A 53 9.31 -5.62 -12.56
N VAL A 54 9.16 -5.57 -11.24
CA VAL A 54 9.23 -4.32 -10.48
C VAL A 54 10.63 -3.71 -10.59
N LEU A 55 11.71 -4.48 -10.50
CA LEU A 55 13.05 -3.94 -10.74
C LEU A 55 13.18 -3.37 -12.17
N GLY A 56 12.61 -4.07 -13.16
CA GLY A 56 12.55 -3.61 -14.56
C GLY A 56 11.83 -2.27 -14.74
N ARG A 57 10.70 -2.06 -14.03
CA ARG A 57 9.97 -0.77 -14.03
C ARG A 57 10.82 0.40 -13.54
N TRP A 58 11.73 0.16 -12.60
CA TRP A 58 12.72 1.15 -12.15
C TRP A 58 14.00 1.17 -13.00
N LYS A 59 13.98 0.53 -14.17
CA LYS A 59 15.09 0.42 -15.13
C LYS A 59 16.35 -0.21 -14.51
N ILE A 60 16.15 -1.14 -13.57
CA ILE A 60 17.21 -1.97 -12.99
C ILE A 60 17.28 -3.25 -13.82
N ARG A 61 18.37 -3.40 -14.58
CA ARG A 61 18.64 -4.65 -15.29
C ARG A 61 18.82 -5.77 -14.29
N ASN A 62 18.12 -6.86 -14.51
CA ASN A 62 18.12 -7.99 -13.61
C ASN A 62 17.92 -9.30 -14.38
N ALA A 63 18.41 -10.40 -13.82
CA ALA A 63 18.35 -11.71 -14.44
C ALA A 63 18.21 -12.80 -13.36
N ALA A 64 17.27 -13.72 -13.54
CA ALA A 64 17.10 -14.87 -12.67
C ALA A 64 17.95 -16.04 -13.18
N LEU A 65 18.73 -16.65 -12.30
CA LEU A 65 19.65 -17.74 -12.59
C LEU A 65 19.42 -18.89 -11.61
N ARG A 66 19.74 -20.10 -12.06
CA ARG A 66 19.84 -21.30 -11.22
C ARG A 66 21.29 -21.82 -11.24
N PRO A 67 22.21 -21.13 -10.55
CA PRO A 67 23.62 -21.49 -10.54
C PRO A 67 23.83 -22.84 -9.84
N ALA A 68 24.89 -23.56 -10.20
CA ALA A 68 25.34 -24.70 -9.40
C ALA A 68 25.80 -24.22 -8.01
N ALA A 69 25.81 -25.13 -7.03
CA ALA A 69 26.14 -24.77 -5.66
C ALA A 69 27.55 -24.16 -5.55
N GLU A 70 28.48 -24.59 -6.39
CA GLU A 70 29.88 -24.18 -6.48
C GLU A 70 30.03 -22.79 -7.10
N GLU A 71 29.21 -22.47 -8.10
CA GLU A 71 29.24 -21.23 -8.88
C GLU A 71 28.72 -20.02 -8.09
N LEU A 72 28.03 -20.25 -6.96
CA LEU A 72 27.43 -19.20 -6.14
C LEU A 72 28.42 -18.12 -5.71
N SER A 73 29.69 -18.48 -5.45
CA SER A 73 30.76 -17.55 -5.07
C SER A 73 31.27 -16.69 -6.23
N MET A 74 31.00 -17.07 -7.48
CA MET A 74 31.46 -16.35 -8.68
C MET A 74 30.48 -15.26 -9.13
N LEU A 75 29.29 -15.19 -8.53
CA LEU A 75 28.25 -14.25 -8.91
C LEU A 75 28.54 -12.82 -8.41
N PRO A 76 28.04 -11.80 -9.13
CA PRO A 76 28.10 -10.42 -8.64
C PRO A 76 27.11 -10.22 -7.49
N PHE A 77 27.55 -9.47 -6.47
CA PHE A 77 26.73 -9.07 -5.31
C PHE A 77 26.50 -7.55 -5.29
N PRO A 78 25.36 -7.06 -4.76
CA PRO A 78 24.32 -7.81 -4.05
C PRO A 78 23.39 -8.59 -4.99
N ALA A 79 22.89 -9.73 -4.51
CA ALA A 79 21.96 -10.59 -5.26
C ALA A 79 20.81 -11.05 -4.37
N LEU A 80 19.66 -11.40 -4.96
CA LEU A 80 18.51 -11.90 -4.20
C LEU A 80 18.42 -13.42 -4.31
N ALA A 81 18.48 -14.14 -3.20
CA ALA A 81 18.34 -15.59 -3.15
C ALA A 81 16.93 -16.00 -2.72
N TYR A 82 16.37 -17.01 -3.41
CA TYR A 82 15.15 -17.69 -2.98
C TYR A 82 15.49 -18.80 -1.97
N MET A 83 14.75 -18.84 -0.86
CA MET A 83 14.95 -19.73 0.27
C MET A 83 13.71 -20.60 0.45
N ASN A 84 13.91 -21.91 0.65
CA ASN A 84 12.83 -22.88 0.89
C ASN A 84 12.25 -22.82 2.32
N SER A 85 12.81 -21.96 3.19
CA SER A 85 12.31 -21.79 4.55
C SER A 85 10.96 -21.03 4.58
N ASN A 86 10.07 -21.45 5.48
CA ASN A 86 8.77 -20.81 5.78
C ASN A 86 7.81 -20.66 4.58
N GLY A 87 7.74 -21.64 3.68
CA GLY A 87 6.80 -21.63 2.55
C GLY A 87 7.25 -20.78 1.36
N GLY A 88 8.55 -20.45 1.29
CA GLY A 88 9.15 -19.62 0.24
C GLY A 88 9.45 -18.21 0.76
N SER A 89 10.73 -17.84 0.79
CA SER A 89 11.16 -16.50 1.21
C SER A 89 12.38 -16.01 0.45
N PHE A 90 12.62 -14.71 0.46
CA PHE A 90 13.72 -14.03 -0.21
C PHE A 90 14.71 -13.45 0.79
N ALA A 91 15.99 -13.57 0.46
CA ALA A 91 17.12 -13.04 1.21
C ALA A 91 18.07 -12.27 0.29
N VAL A 92 18.73 -11.22 0.79
CA VAL A 92 19.71 -10.46 0.01
C VAL A 92 21.11 -10.95 0.36
N LEU A 93 21.79 -11.57 -0.59
CA LEU A 93 23.20 -11.96 -0.50
C LEU A 93 24.09 -10.71 -0.64
N THR A 94 25.05 -10.55 0.27
CA THR A 94 26.03 -9.45 0.22
C THR A 94 27.44 -9.94 -0.08
N ALA A 95 27.80 -11.14 0.36
CA ALA A 95 29.07 -11.79 0.01
C ALA A 95 28.98 -13.31 0.17
N VAL A 96 29.65 -14.05 -0.71
CA VAL A 96 29.79 -15.51 -0.63
C VAL A 96 31.26 -15.87 -0.79
N SER A 97 31.80 -16.62 0.16
CA SER A 97 33.12 -17.25 0.08
C SER A 97 33.00 -18.78 0.04
N GLU A 98 34.12 -19.48 -0.03
CA GLU A 98 34.15 -20.95 -0.03
C GLU A 98 33.50 -21.54 1.23
N ASP A 99 33.78 -20.96 2.40
CA ASP A 99 33.27 -21.51 3.68
C ASP A 99 32.04 -20.80 4.23
N LYS A 100 31.76 -19.55 3.82
CA LYS A 100 30.79 -18.68 4.49
C LYS A 100 29.91 -17.94 3.49
N VAL A 101 28.64 -17.78 3.85
CA VAL A 101 27.66 -16.96 3.14
C VAL A 101 27.21 -15.84 4.06
N THR A 102 27.29 -14.60 3.57
CA THR A 102 26.79 -13.40 4.26
C THR A 102 25.57 -12.86 3.53
N TYR A 103 24.47 -12.74 4.27
CA TYR A 103 23.18 -12.36 3.71
C TYR A 103 22.30 -11.65 4.73
N MET A 104 21.28 -10.95 4.25
CA MET A 104 20.32 -10.21 5.07
C MET A 104 18.92 -10.80 4.89
N ARG A 105 18.29 -11.25 5.99
CA ARG A 105 16.88 -11.63 5.99
C ARG A 105 15.99 -10.41 6.28
N PRO A 106 14.89 -10.21 5.54
CA PRO A 106 13.94 -9.14 5.85
C PRO A 106 13.15 -9.40 7.15
N ALA A 107 12.92 -10.68 7.50
CA ALA A 107 12.21 -11.09 8.70
C ALA A 107 13.12 -11.06 9.95
N GLY A 108 13.48 -9.86 10.41
CA GLY A 108 14.34 -9.66 11.59
C GLY A 108 14.98 -8.28 11.64
N LYS A 109 15.80 -7.99 12.65
CA LYS A 109 16.74 -6.85 12.56
C LYS A 109 17.52 -7.06 11.26
N SER A 110 17.51 -6.10 10.33
CA SER A 110 18.23 -6.11 9.04
C SER A 110 19.75 -6.10 9.25
N ARG A 111 20.24 -7.05 10.04
CA ARG A 111 21.64 -7.31 10.34
C ARG A 111 22.11 -8.35 9.35
N GLU A 112 23.34 -8.19 8.91
CA GLU A 112 24.01 -9.23 8.15
C GLU A 112 24.16 -10.47 9.03
N ILE A 113 23.80 -11.60 8.45
CA ILE A 113 23.96 -12.93 9.03
C ILE A 113 25.06 -13.60 8.22
N THR A 114 26.14 -13.98 8.90
CA THR A 114 27.18 -14.82 8.32
C THR A 114 27.00 -16.23 8.85
N GLN A 115 26.83 -17.21 7.95
CA GLN A 115 26.72 -18.62 8.32
C GLN A 115 27.59 -19.50 7.44
N LYS A 116 27.85 -20.73 7.89
CA LYS A 116 28.58 -21.73 7.10
C LYS A 116 27.82 -22.03 5.81
N ARG A 117 28.56 -22.18 4.70
CA ARG A 117 28.00 -22.42 3.36
C ARG A 117 27.07 -23.62 3.33
N ASP A 118 27.47 -24.75 3.91
CA ASP A 118 26.65 -25.98 3.94
C ASP A 118 25.28 -25.79 4.60
N ILE A 119 25.22 -24.93 5.63
CA ILE A 119 23.96 -24.63 6.33
C ILE A 119 23.07 -23.79 5.42
N PHE A 120 23.64 -22.82 4.70
CA PHE A 120 22.92 -22.00 3.74
C PHE A 120 22.36 -22.81 2.57
N LEU A 121 23.18 -23.68 1.97
CA LEU A 121 22.79 -24.49 0.82
C LEU A 121 21.60 -25.42 1.13
N ARG A 122 21.43 -25.85 2.38
CA ARG A 122 20.24 -26.63 2.81
C ARG A 122 18.94 -25.83 2.83
N GLU A 123 19.03 -24.51 3.05
CA GLU A 123 17.87 -23.62 3.10
C GLU A 123 17.60 -22.92 1.75
N TRP A 124 18.60 -22.88 0.86
CA TRP A 124 18.54 -22.22 -0.43
C TRP A 124 17.75 -23.05 -1.45
N GLY A 125 16.84 -22.40 -2.18
CA GLY A 125 16.00 -23.03 -3.20
C GLY A 125 16.65 -23.11 -4.58
N GLY A 126 17.95 -22.84 -4.70
CA GLY A 126 18.71 -22.96 -5.95
C GLY A 126 18.56 -21.78 -6.92
N VAL A 127 17.71 -20.78 -6.62
CA VAL A 127 17.46 -19.65 -7.52
C VAL A 127 18.03 -18.36 -6.95
N VAL A 128 18.67 -17.56 -7.81
CA VAL A 128 19.22 -16.24 -7.49
C VAL A 128 18.78 -15.23 -8.55
N LEU A 129 18.41 -14.03 -8.15
CA LEU A 129 18.16 -12.88 -9.04
C LEU A 129 19.32 -11.90 -8.89
N LEU A 130 20.10 -11.76 -9.97
CA LEU A 130 21.13 -10.74 -10.09
C LEU A 130 20.47 -9.43 -10.47
N ALA A 131 20.96 -8.32 -9.90
CA ALA A 131 20.50 -6.99 -10.26
C ALA A 131 21.70 -6.05 -10.39
N GLU A 132 21.74 -5.32 -11.49
CA GLU A 132 22.81 -4.38 -11.76
C GLU A 132 22.45 -2.97 -11.31
N LYS A 133 23.44 -2.25 -10.81
CA LYS A 133 23.27 -0.84 -10.50
C LYS A 133 23.07 -0.05 -11.81
N PRO A 134 22.01 0.78 -11.94
CA PRO A 134 21.80 1.55 -13.16
C PRO A 134 22.86 2.64 -13.32
N VAL A 135 23.27 2.89 -14.58
CA VAL A 135 24.31 3.85 -14.97
C VAL A 135 23.89 5.31 -14.72
N ARG A 136 22.58 5.59 -14.60
CA ARG A 136 22.03 6.94 -14.28
C ARG A 136 20.98 6.84 -13.18
N THR A 137 21.25 7.45 -12.02
CA THR A 137 20.28 7.60 -10.92
C THR A 137 19.31 8.75 -11.22
N GLY A 138 18.47 8.59 -12.24
CA GLY A 138 17.25 9.38 -12.36
C GLY A 138 16.31 8.96 -11.24
N SER A 139 15.94 9.88 -10.33
CA SER A 139 14.94 9.57 -9.31
C SER A 139 13.60 9.30 -10.00
N VAL A 140 13.24 8.03 -10.18
CA VAL A 140 11.88 7.63 -10.56
C VAL A 140 11.02 7.82 -9.32
N THR A 141 10.71 9.08 -9.02
CA THR A 141 9.69 9.46 -8.04
C THR A 141 8.35 9.42 -8.73
N GLU A 142 7.75 8.24 -8.80
CA GLU A 142 6.33 8.12 -9.09
C GLU A 142 5.58 8.71 -7.88
N LYS A 143 5.11 9.95 -8.01
CA LYS A 143 4.36 10.66 -6.95
C LYS A 143 2.99 10.02 -6.77
N GLN A 144 2.93 8.89 -6.08
CA GLN A 144 1.65 8.43 -5.52
C GLN A 144 1.36 9.25 -4.27
N ARG A 145 0.21 9.94 -4.29
CA ARG A 145 -0.33 10.68 -3.15
C ARG A 145 -0.65 9.68 -2.04
N LEU A 146 0.32 9.44 -1.18
CA LEU A 146 0.10 8.67 0.05
C LEU A 146 -0.91 9.42 0.91
N LEU A 147 -1.94 8.69 1.35
CA LEU A 147 -2.80 9.14 2.44
C LEU A 147 -1.91 9.58 3.61
N PRO A 148 -2.24 10.72 4.22
CA PRO A 148 -1.26 11.46 4.97
C PRO A 148 -0.83 10.71 6.24
N ARG A 149 0.48 10.81 6.52
CA ARG A 149 1.15 10.59 7.82
C ARG A 149 0.54 11.38 9.00
N SER A 150 -0.67 11.91 8.84
CA SER A 150 -1.30 12.94 9.67
C SER A 150 -2.38 12.40 10.60
N ALA A 151 -2.57 11.10 10.79
CA ALA A 151 -3.48 10.63 11.84
C ALA A 151 -2.78 10.57 13.22
N ILE A 152 -1.49 10.21 13.23
CA ILE A 152 -0.74 9.99 14.48
C ILE A 152 -0.13 11.29 15.02
N ARG A 153 0.29 12.21 14.13
CA ARG A 153 0.81 13.52 14.52
C ARG A 153 -0.19 14.39 15.30
N PRO A 154 -1.46 14.56 14.87
CA PRO A 154 -2.43 15.34 15.64
C PRO A 154 -2.84 14.61 16.91
N LEU A 155 -2.86 13.28 16.95
CA LEU A 155 -3.13 12.53 18.18
C LEU A 155 -2.02 12.71 19.23
N LEU A 156 -0.75 12.66 18.80
CA LEU A 156 0.41 12.92 19.66
C LEU A 156 0.45 14.40 20.11
N LEU A 157 0.14 15.34 19.21
CA LEU A 157 0.04 16.76 19.53
C LEU A 157 -1.13 17.06 20.46
N LEU A 158 -2.28 16.40 20.29
CA LEU A 158 -3.42 16.51 21.20
C LEU A 158 -3.08 15.96 22.58
N LEU A 159 -2.39 14.83 22.67
CA LEU A 159 -1.93 14.27 23.95
C LEU A 159 -0.94 15.20 24.66
N LEU A 160 0.02 15.77 23.91
CA LEU A 160 0.98 16.76 24.43
C LEU A 160 0.29 18.07 24.85
N LEU A 161 -0.72 18.52 24.10
CA LEU A 161 -1.50 19.72 24.40
C LEU A 161 -2.35 19.51 25.67
N LEU A 162 -3.01 18.35 25.81
CA LEU A 162 -3.79 17.99 27.00
C LEU A 162 -2.90 17.86 28.24
N MET A 163 -1.70 17.29 28.09
CA MET A 163 -0.68 17.26 29.15
C MET A 163 -0.23 18.67 29.54
N ALA A 164 0.03 19.56 28.57
CA ALA A 164 0.42 20.94 28.81
C ALA A 164 -0.70 21.76 29.47
N CYS A 165 -1.95 21.61 29.03
CA CYS A 165 -3.12 22.25 29.65
C CYS A 165 -3.35 21.76 31.08
N GLY A 166 -3.15 20.46 31.35
CA GLY A 166 -3.19 19.90 32.70
C GLY A 166 -2.13 20.47 33.63
N CYS A 167 -0.92 20.76 33.12
CA CYS A 167 0.12 21.42 33.91
C CYS A 167 -0.21 22.88 34.24
N ILE A 168 -0.95 23.59 33.37
CA ILE A 168 -1.28 25.02 33.55
C ILE A 168 -2.41 25.23 34.57
N PHE A 169 -3.37 24.29 34.68
CA PHE A 169 -4.53 24.42 35.57
C PHE A 169 -4.30 23.96 37.03
N VAL A 170 -3.17 23.34 37.37
CA VAL A 170 -2.95 22.68 38.68
C VAL A 170 -1.99 23.48 39.58
N ALA A 171 -2.09 24.81 39.55
CA ALA A 171 -1.29 25.70 40.38
C ALA A 171 -1.76 25.79 41.85
N THR A 172 -2.12 24.67 42.49
CA THR A 172 -2.40 24.62 43.95
C THR A 172 -1.90 23.33 44.63
N PRO A 173 -1.22 23.39 45.80
CA PRO A 173 -0.28 22.36 46.24
C PRO A 173 -0.76 21.68 47.54
N PRO A 174 -1.49 20.55 47.44
CA PRO A 174 -1.01 19.38 48.19
C PRO A 174 -1.00 18.07 47.39
N TYR A 175 -1.62 18.03 46.21
CA TYR A 175 -1.86 16.77 45.46
C TYR A 175 -1.32 16.78 44.02
N LEU A 176 -0.59 17.82 43.60
CA LEU A 176 -0.05 17.97 42.25
C LEU A 176 0.81 16.76 41.82
N LEU A 177 1.75 16.33 42.67
CA LEU A 177 2.60 15.17 42.36
C LEU A 177 1.78 13.91 42.10
N LEU A 178 0.78 13.67 42.96
CA LEU A 178 -0.08 12.49 42.84
C LEU A 178 -0.94 12.55 41.58
N LEU A 179 -1.44 13.74 41.23
CA LEU A 179 -2.21 13.96 40.02
C LEU A 179 -1.38 13.70 38.77
N VAL A 180 -0.14 14.22 38.74
CA VAL A 180 0.80 14.00 37.63
C VAL A 180 1.11 12.51 37.48
N VAL A 181 1.38 11.80 38.58
CA VAL A 181 1.62 10.35 38.54
C VAL A 181 0.39 9.60 38.03
N LEU A 182 -0.81 9.93 38.51
CA LEU A 182 -2.05 9.30 38.07
C LEU A 182 -2.34 9.57 36.59
N ALA A 183 -2.14 10.80 36.13
CA ALA A 183 -2.31 11.18 34.72
C ALA A 183 -1.31 10.45 33.81
N LEU A 184 -0.05 10.28 34.25
CA LEU A 184 0.95 9.50 33.54
C LEU A 184 0.52 8.03 33.42
N ILE A 185 0.08 7.40 34.52
CA ILE A 185 -0.42 6.02 34.48
C ILE A 185 -1.61 5.90 33.52
N LYS A 186 -2.57 6.83 33.58
CA LYS A 186 -3.74 6.85 32.68
C LYS A 186 -3.33 7.02 31.21
N SER A 187 -2.34 7.86 30.92
CA SER A 187 -1.81 8.05 29.56
C SER A 187 -1.12 6.79 29.01
N ILE A 188 -0.33 6.10 29.83
CA ILE A 188 0.30 4.82 29.47
C ILE A 188 -0.80 3.77 29.25
N GLY A 189 -1.81 3.72 30.12
CA GLY A 189 -2.96 2.83 29.95
C GLY A 189 -3.74 3.10 28.66
N CYS A 190 -3.97 4.36 28.32
CA CYS A 190 -4.58 4.77 27.05
C CYS A 190 -3.73 4.30 25.86
N PHE A 191 -2.40 4.46 25.93
CA PHE A 191 -1.51 4.01 24.87
C PHE A 191 -1.56 2.48 24.67
N ILE A 192 -1.46 1.71 25.76
CA ILE A 192 -1.51 0.24 25.70
C ILE A 192 -2.88 -0.25 25.19
N THR A 193 -3.97 0.36 25.62
CA THR A 193 -5.32 -0.01 25.15
C THR A 193 -5.57 0.40 23.70
N CYS A 194 -5.07 1.54 23.23
CA CYS A 194 -5.05 1.86 21.79
C CYS A 194 -4.25 0.83 20.98
N LEU A 195 -3.13 0.33 21.52
CA LEU A 195 -2.34 -0.73 20.88
C LEU A 195 -3.13 -2.05 20.80
N LEU A 196 -3.86 -2.41 21.85
CA LEU A 196 -4.77 -3.55 21.86
C LEU A 196 -5.92 -3.41 20.86
N LEU A 197 -6.51 -2.21 20.73
CA LEU A 197 -7.55 -1.90 19.76
C LEU A 197 -7.05 -1.99 18.32
N TRP A 198 -5.84 -1.47 18.07
CA TRP A 198 -5.19 -1.61 16.77
C TRP A 198 -4.95 -3.10 16.48
N TYR A 199 -4.36 -3.86 17.39
CA TYR A 199 -4.12 -5.29 17.17
C TYR A 199 -5.42 -6.08 16.92
N GLY A 200 -6.51 -5.74 17.61
CA GLY A 200 -7.82 -6.35 17.39
C GLY A 200 -8.44 -6.06 16.01
N THR A 201 -8.02 -4.96 15.35
CA THR A 201 -8.51 -4.57 14.02
C THR A 201 -7.53 -4.96 12.90
N ASP A 202 -6.21 -4.87 13.12
CA ASP A 202 -5.16 -5.22 12.17
C ASP A 202 -4.37 -6.46 12.58
N LYS A 203 -4.74 -7.61 12.01
CA LYS A 203 -4.07 -8.90 12.29
C LYS A 203 -2.65 -8.97 11.68
N SER A 204 -2.30 -8.08 10.76
CA SER A 204 -1.09 -8.17 9.91
C SER A 204 0.12 -7.41 10.45
N GLY A 205 -0.03 -6.67 11.55
CA GLY A 205 1.05 -5.90 12.16
C GLY A 205 2.17 -6.78 12.74
N LEU A 206 3.16 -7.16 11.92
CA LEU A 206 4.32 -7.98 12.30
C LEU A 206 5.07 -7.46 13.55
N ALA A 207 5.00 -6.17 13.87
CA ALA A 207 5.64 -5.58 15.05
C ALA A 207 5.00 -6.03 16.37
N LEU A 208 3.67 -6.07 16.37
CA LEU A 208 2.88 -6.52 17.52
C LEU A 208 2.95 -8.03 17.66
N GLN A 209 2.97 -8.77 16.55
CA GLN A 209 3.19 -10.21 16.58
C GLN A 209 4.54 -10.58 17.22
N GLN A 210 5.62 -9.81 16.98
CA GLN A 210 6.91 -10.07 17.63
C GLN A 210 6.87 -9.93 19.16
N VAL A 211 6.13 -8.93 19.67
CA VAL A 211 5.95 -8.74 21.13
C VAL A 211 5.00 -9.80 21.69
N CYS A 212 3.95 -10.12 20.95
CA CYS A 212 2.89 -11.04 21.34
C CYS A 212 3.19 -12.52 21.09
N ALA A 213 4.27 -12.87 20.38
CA ALA A 213 4.70 -14.24 20.09
C ALA A 213 6.11 -14.56 20.61
N ALA A 214 6.59 -13.80 21.60
CA ALA A 214 7.94 -13.92 22.16
C ALA A 214 8.21 -15.25 22.90
N GLY A 215 7.24 -16.16 23.03
CA GLY A 215 7.44 -17.48 23.64
C GLY A 215 6.27 -18.44 23.41
N LYS A 216 6.50 -19.74 23.63
CA LYS A 216 5.52 -20.83 23.36
C LYS A 216 4.17 -20.69 24.09
N LYS A 217 4.10 -19.93 25.19
CA LYS A 217 2.88 -19.69 25.98
C LYS A 217 2.40 -18.23 25.95
N ILE A 218 3.00 -17.38 25.10
CA ILE A 218 2.63 -15.96 24.96
C ILE A 218 1.90 -15.81 23.63
N ASN A 219 0.64 -15.40 23.70
CA ASN A 219 -0.19 -15.17 22.52
C ASN A 219 -1.31 -14.19 22.85
N CYS A 220 -1.22 -12.96 22.33
CA CYS A 220 -2.26 -11.95 22.51
C CYS A 220 -3.56 -12.31 21.78
N ASP A 221 -3.47 -13.01 20.65
CA ASP A 221 -4.63 -13.32 19.81
C ASP A 221 -5.59 -14.31 20.49
N ALA A 222 -5.04 -15.33 21.13
CA ALA A 222 -5.83 -16.32 21.88
C ALA A 222 -6.65 -15.72 23.01
N VAL A 223 -6.19 -14.61 23.60
CA VAL A 223 -6.92 -13.89 24.66
C VAL A 223 -7.93 -12.91 24.05
N LEU A 224 -7.52 -12.14 23.05
CA LEU A 224 -8.36 -11.08 22.45
C LEU A 224 -9.49 -11.60 21.56
N GLN A 225 -9.36 -12.80 20.99
CA GLN A 225 -10.43 -13.46 20.22
C GLN A 225 -11.20 -14.52 21.02
N SER A 226 -10.88 -14.69 22.30
CA SER A 226 -11.59 -15.64 23.14
C SER A 226 -13.08 -15.28 23.29
N PRO A 227 -13.97 -16.26 23.55
CA PRO A 227 -15.41 -15.97 23.73
C PRO A 227 -15.69 -14.96 24.86
N ALA A 228 -14.86 -14.95 25.90
CA ALA A 228 -14.98 -14.01 27.01
C ALA A 228 -14.32 -12.65 26.74
N SER A 229 -13.75 -12.43 25.55
CA SER A 229 -13.12 -11.14 25.19
C SER A 229 -14.13 -10.03 24.89
N ARG A 230 -15.42 -10.40 24.79
CA ARG A 230 -16.54 -9.51 24.48
C ARG A 230 -17.54 -9.47 25.63
N LEU A 231 -17.98 -8.27 25.95
CA LEU A 231 -19.11 -7.97 26.81
C LEU A 231 -20.43 -8.20 26.03
N PRO A 232 -21.53 -8.48 26.76
CA PRO A 232 -22.87 -8.50 26.16
C PRO A 232 -23.14 -7.17 25.45
N GLY A 233 -23.60 -7.23 24.20
CA GLY A 233 -23.75 -6.05 23.31
C GLY A 233 -22.61 -5.83 22.31
N GLY A 234 -21.59 -6.70 22.29
CA GLY A 234 -20.56 -6.71 21.25
C GLY A 234 -19.37 -5.77 21.50
N LEU A 235 -19.29 -5.15 22.68
CA LEU A 235 -18.17 -4.33 23.12
C LEU A 235 -17.01 -5.23 23.59
N SER A 236 -15.80 -5.00 23.11
CA SER A 236 -14.61 -5.73 23.56
C SER A 236 -14.02 -5.15 24.85
N TRP A 237 -13.31 -5.97 25.64
CA TRP A 237 -12.60 -5.49 26.82
C TRP A 237 -11.50 -4.46 26.52
N SER A 238 -10.91 -4.52 25.31
CA SER A 238 -9.96 -3.50 24.84
C SER A 238 -10.63 -2.14 24.66
N GLU A 239 -11.89 -2.12 24.19
CA GLU A 239 -12.69 -0.89 24.06
C GLU A 239 -13.07 -0.34 25.45
N ALA A 240 -13.52 -1.22 26.35
CA ALA A 240 -13.83 -0.84 27.74
C ALA A 240 -12.60 -0.25 28.46
N GLY A 241 -11.43 -0.88 28.29
CA GLY A 241 -10.17 -0.38 28.82
C GLY A 241 -9.79 0.99 28.26
N TYR A 242 -9.92 1.20 26.95
CA TYR A 242 -9.67 2.50 26.33
C TYR A 242 -10.59 3.59 26.88
N PHE A 243 -11.90 3.32 27.00
CA PHE A 243 -12.86 4.26 27.58
C PHE A 243 -12.52 4.61 29.03
N TYR A 244 -12.12 3.61 29.81
CA TYR A 244 -11.71 3.80 31.20
C TYR A 244 -10.46 4.69 31.34
N PHE A 245 -9.38 4.39 30.60
CA PHE A 245 -8.15 5.17 30.71
C PHE A 245 -8.28 6.56 30.08
N ALA A 246 -8.92 6.68 28.92
CA ALA A 246 -9.10 7.97 28.24
C ALA A 246 -10.08 8.88 28.98
N GLY A 247 -11.23 8.35 29.42
CA GLY A 247 -12.21 9.09 30.21
C GLY A 247 -11.65 9.47 31.58
N GLY A 248 -10.95 8.55 32.26
CA GLY A 248 -10.28 8.82 33.52
C GLY A 248 -9.15 9.82 33.41
N PHE A 249 -8.40 9.84 32.30
CA PHE A 249 -7.39 10.86 32.00
C PHE A 249 -8.04 12.23 31.85
N LEU A 250 -9.11 12.34 31.05
CA LEU A 250 -9.84 13.59 30.87
C LEU A 250 -10.41 14.10 32.20
N LEU A 251 -10.99 13.20 33.01
CA LEU A 251 -11.50 13.54 34.34
C LEU A 251 -10.36 14.03 35.26
N ALA A 252 -9.24 13.31 35.32
CA ALA A 252 -8.10 13.69 36.14
C ALA A 252 -7.49 15.03 35.73
N VAL A 253 -7.47 15.37 34.44
CA VAL A 253 -6.89 16.62 33.95
C VAL A 253 -7.87 17.78 34.07
N LEU A 254 -9.08 17.63 33.52
CA LEU A 254 -10.04 18.71 33.33
C LEU A 254 -10.90 18.99 34.57
N ALA A 255 -11.09 18.00 35.45
CA ALA A 255 -11.89 18.15 36.68
C ALA A 255 -11.05 18.22 37.96
N SER A 256 -9.72 18.29 37.85
CA SER A 256 -8.80 18.25 39.01
C SER A 256 -9.08 19.32 40.07
N GLY A 257 -9.61 20.48 39.67
CA GLY A 257 -9.96 21.58 40.57
C GLY A 257 -11.30 21.44 41.30
N HIS A 258 -12.12 20.45 40.97
CA HIS A 258 -13.40 20.23 41.64
C HIS A 258 -13.25 19.38 42.91
N GLU A 259 -13.93 19.81 43.97
CA GLU A 259 -14.10 18.99 45.16
C GLU A 259 -14.83 17.68 44.82
N GLY A 260 -14.31 16.55 45.29
CA GLY A 260 -14.89 15.23 45.01
C GLY A 260 -14.29 14.48 43.81
N THR A 261 -13.47 15.11 42.96
CA THR A 261 -12.81 14.44 41.82
C THR A 261 -11.90 13.30 42.27
N TRP A 262 -11.12 13.52 43.33
CA TRP A 262 -10.22 12.50 43.89
C TRP A 262 -10.97 11.28 44.46
N PRO A 263 -11.99 11.44 45.33
CA PRO A 263 -12.85 10.33 45.73
C PRO A 263 -13.50 9.59 44.56
N LEU A 264 -14.00 10.31 43.55
CA LEU A 264 -14.61 9.70 42.38
C LEU A 264 -13.61 8.84 41.59
N LEU A 265 -12.40 9.33 41.35
CA LEU A 265 -11.33 8.57 40.70
C LEU A 265 -10.92 7.34 41.52
N ALA A 266 -10.81 7.47 42.85
CA ALA A 266 -10.50 6.35 43.73
C ALA A 266 -11.58 5.25 43.67
N TRP A 267 -12.85 5.63 43.66
CA TRP A 267 -13.97 4.70 43.48
C TRP A 267 -13.95 4.01 42.12
N LEU A 268 -13.72 4.76 41.03
CA LEU A 268 -13.60 4.18 39.70
C LEU A 268 -12.43 3.17 39.61
N ASN A 269 -11.29 3.49 40.21
CA ASN A 269 -10.14 2.59 40.27
C ASN A 269 -10.44 1.34 41.13
N ALA A 270 -11.16 1.49 42.24
CA ALA A 270 -11.58 0.37 43.09
C ALA A 270 -12.57 -0.57 42.36
N LEU A 271 -13.50 -0.01 41.58
CA LEU A 271 -14.43 -0.78 40.75
C LEU A 271 -13.75 -1.57 39.62
N ALA A 272 -12.52 -1.20 39.24
CA ALA A 272 -11.73 -1.95 38.27
C ALA A 272 -11.04 -3.19 38.87
N LEU A 273 -10.98 -3.34 40.20
CA LEU A 273 -10.28 -4.43 40.87
C LEU A 273 -10.83 -5.84 40.56
N PRO A 274 -12.14 -6.08 40.49
CA PRO A 274 -12.68 -7.37 40.08
C PRO A 274 -12.21 -7.79 38.69
N TYR A 275 -12.00 -6.83 37.77
CA TYR A 275 -11.53 -7.12 36.42
C TYR A 275 -10.08 -7.63 36.41
N ILE A 276 -9.22 -7.17 37.33
CA ILE A 276 -7.86 -7.69 37.48
C ILE A 276 -7.88 -9.18 37.78
N LEU A 277 -8.68 -9.57 38.78
CA LEU A 277 -8.81 -10.97 39.19
C LEU A 277 -9.40 -11.81 38.06
N PHE A 278 -10.46 -11.33 37.43
CA PHE A 278 -11.10 -12.00 36.29
C PHE A 278 -10.13 -12.22 35.12
N SER A 279 -9.45 -11.17 34.65
CA SER A 279 -8.54 -11.24 33.50
C SER A 279 -7.36 -12.18 33.75
N VAL A 280 -6.76 -12.13 34.94
CA VAL A 280 -5.64 -13.02 35.30
C VAL A 280 -6.10 -14.47 35.41
N PHE A 281 -7.23 -14.72 36.09
CA PHE A 281 -7.80 -16.06 36.21
C PHE A 281 -8.13 -16.67 34.83
N TYR A 282 -8.74 -15.88 33.96
CA TYR A 282 -9.13 -16.31 32.62
C TYR A 282 -7.92 -16.71 31.76
N GLN A 283 -6.88 -15.88 31.74
CA GLN A 283 -5.65 -16.16 31.00
C GLN A 283 -4.92 -17.40 31.55
N TRP A 284 -4.83 -17.52 32.87
CA TRP A 284 -4.14 -18.63 33.53
C TRP A 284 -4.85 -19.98 33.35
N ARG A 285 -6.16 -20.03 33.65
CA ARG A 285 -6.90 -21.30 33.80
C ARG A 285 -7.70 -21.69 32.56
N VAL A 286 -8.32 -20.71 31.89
CA VAL A 286 -9.22 -20.97 30.75
C VAL A 286 -8.45 -21.00 29.44
N VAL A 287 -7.77 -19.90 29.08
CA VAL A 287 -7.01 -19.80 27.82
C VAL A 287 -5.67 -20.54 27.90
N ARG A 288 -5.08 -20.63 29.11
CA ARG A 288 -3.74 -21.22 29.37
C ARG A 288 -2.62 -20.56 28.55
N GLN A 289 -2.84 -19.34 28.09
CA GLN A 289 -1.88 -18.51 27.36
C GLN A 289 -1.91 -17.10 27.95
N TRP A 290 -0.74 -16.44 27.92
CA TRP A 290 -0.56 -15.11 28.48
C TRP A 290 -0.56 -14.05 27.39
N CYS A 291 -1.27 -12.95 27.63
CA CYS A 291 -1.18 -11.74 26.81
C CYS A 291 -0.39 -10.68 27.58
N LEU A 292 0.83 -10.38 27.12
CA LEU A 292 1.70 -9.39 27.77
C LEU A 292 1.03 -8.02 27.89
N LEU A 293 0.34 -7.58 26.84
CA LEU A 293 -0.35 -6.28 26.82
C LEU A 293 -1.52 -6.22 27.81
N CYS A 294 -2.33 -7.29 27.91
CA CYS A 294 -3.40 -7.37 28.91
C CYS A 294 -2.83 -7.40 30.33
N LEU A 295 -1.71 -8.08 30.56
CA LEU A 295 -1.02 -8.07 31.86
C LEU A 295 -0.48 -6.68 32.20
N CYS A 296 0.06 -5.93 31.23
CA CYS A 296 0.42 -4.54 31.43
C CYS A 296 -0.78 -3.71 31.87
N VAL A 297 -1.96 -3.89 31.26
CA VAL A 297 -3.19 -3.23 31.72
C VAL A 297 -3.50 -3.58 33.17
N GLN A 298 -3.38 -4.84 33.59
CA GLN A 298 -3.62 -5.24 34.98
C GLN A 298 -2.66 -4.58 35.97
N VAL A 299 -1.38 -4.50 35.62
CA VAL A 299 -0.37 -3.80 36.44
C VAL A 299 -0.71 -2.31 36.55
N LEU A 300 -1.14 -1.67 35.45
CA LEU A 300 -1.53 -0.26 35.44
C LEU A 300 -2.76 -0.02 36.32
N LEU A 301 -3.80 -0.86 36.24
CA LEU A 301 -4.98 -0.75 37.10
C LEU A 301 -4.63 -0.89 38.59
N ALA A 302 -3.73 -1.83 38.93
CA ALA A 302 -3.24 -1.98 40.29
C ALA A 302 -2.44 -0.75 40.77
N ALA A 303 -1.63 -0.17 39.88
CA ALA A 303 -0.87 1.04 40.18
C ALA A 303 -1.78 2.27 40.41
N GLU A 304 -2.85 2.43 39.63
CA GLU A 304 -3.82 3.51 39.84
C GLU A 304 -4.49 3.42 41.21
N LEU A 305 -4.85 2.21 41.64
CA LEU A 305 -5.40 1.98 42.97
C LEU A 305 -4.39 2.34 44.06
N ALA A 306 -3.14 1.86 43.93
CA ALA A 306 -2.07 2.15 44.89
C ALA A 306 -1.77 3.65 45.03
N VAL A 307 -1.89 4.41 43.95
CA VAL A 307 -1.70 5.87 43.93
C VAL A 307 -2.92 6.60 44.51
N SER A 308 -4.14 6.17 44.19
CA SER A 308 -5.36 6.85 44.65
C SER A 308 -5.74 6.55 46.10
N TRP A 309 -5.38 5.38 46.62
CA TRP A 309 -5.75 4.91 47.96
C TRP A 309 -5.23 5.80 49.12
N PRO A 310 -3.94 6.22 49.15
CA PRO A 310 -3.44 7.09 50.23
C PRO A 310 -4.03 8.50 50.21
N ALA A 311 -4.38 9.03 49.03
CA ALA A 311 -5.04 10.34 48.92
C ALA A 311 -6.47 10.32 49.43
N TYR A 312 -7.15 9.18 49.32
CA TYR A 312 -8.50 9.00 49.85
C TYR A 312 -8.52 8.93 51.39
N TRP A 313 -7.54 8.27 52.01
CA TRP A 313 -7.54 8.02 53.46
C TRP A 313 -7.04 9.20 54.31
N LYS A 314 -6.13 10.05 53.77
CA LYS A 314 -5.57 11.21 54.50
C LYS A 314 -6.64 12.21 54.99
N PRO A 315 -7.64 12.61 54.19
CA PRO A 315 -8.73 13.48 54.65
C PRO A 315 -9.70 12.77 55.62
N ALA A 316 -9.91 11.46 55.44
CA ALA A 316 -10.80 10.64 56.29
C ALA A 316 -10.29 10.52 57.74
N LEU A 317 -8.96 10.45 57.92
CA LEU A 317 -8.30 10.47 59.23
C LEU A 317 -8.46 11.80 59.97
N ASN A 318 -8.74 12.90 59.25
CA ASN A 318 -8.95 14.23 59.81
C ASN A 318 -10.44 14.53 60.09
N GLY A 319 -11.31 13.52 60.11
CA GLY A 319 -12.73 13.66 60.44
C GLY A 319 -13.62 14.17 59.31
N ALA A 320 -13.09 14.40 58.10
CA ALA A 320 -13.90 14.71 56.93
C ALA A 320 -14.42 13.41 56.30
N SER A 321 -15.73 13.21 56.22
CA SER A 321 -16.29 12.01 55.57
C SER A 321 -16.02 12.06 54.06
N PRO A 322 -15.21 11.15 53.49
CA PRO A 322 -14.86 11.19 52.06
C PRO A 322 -15.99 10.72 51.14
N LEU A 323 -17.09 10.20 51.71
CA LEU A 323 -18.16 9.50 50.99
C LEU A 323 -19.30 10.40 50.49
N TRP A 324 -19.43 11.65 50.96
CA TRP A 324 -20.66 12.45 50.73
C TRP A 324 -20.50 13.75 49.93
N ASN A 325 -19.28 14.13 49.53
CA ASN A 325 -19.06 15.40 48.82
C ASN A 325 -18.99 15.29 47.29
N VAL A 326 -19.42 14.19 46.67
CA VAL A 326 -19.52 14.13 45.20
C VAL A 326 -20.77 14.89 44.77
N GLN A 327 -20.57 16.12 44.29
CA GLN A 327 -21.66 16.96 43.81
C GLN A 327 -22.30 16.34 42.55
N PRO A 328 -23.64 16.41 42.36
CA PRO A 328 -24.30 15.90 41.16
C PRO A 328 -23.75 16.50 39.87
N GLN A 329 -23.31 17.76 39.90
CA GLN A 329 -22.67 18.45 38.78
C GLN A 329 -21.37 17.76 38.33
N LEU A 330 -20.58 17.25 39.29
CA LEU A 330 -19.36 16.50 38.99
C LEU A 330 -19.67 15.15 38.34
N LEU A 331 -20.75 14.47 38.73
CA LEU A 331 -21.18 13.23 38.09
C LEU A 331 -21.64 13.45 36.65
N VAL A 332 -22.40 14.52 36.39
CA VAL A 332 -22.81 14.91 35.03
C VAL A 332 -21.58 15.24 34.18
N MET A 333 -20.65 16.04 34.71
CA MET A 333 -19.41 16.36 34.02
C MET A 333 -18.56 15.12 33.73
N ALA A 334 -18.41 14.22 34.71
CA ALA A 334 -17.70 12.95 34.51
C ALA A 334 -18.36 12.11 33.42
N GLY A 335 -19.69 12.00 33.41
CA GLY A 335 -20.44 11.31 32.36
C GLY A 335 -20.14 11.88 30.97
N LEU A 336 -20.13 13.21 30.82
CA LEU A 336 -19.78 13.88 29.56
C LEU A 336 -18.33 13.62 29.14
N LEU A 337 -17.38 13.67 30.08
CA LEU A 337 -15.97 13.42 29.79
C LEU A 337 -15.69 11.97 29.36
N PHE A 338 -16.38 11.00 29.95
CA PHE A 338 -16.31 9.60 29.51
C PHE A 338 -17.04 9.35 28.19
N PHE A 339 -18.02 10.18 27.82
CA PHE A 339 -18.74 10.07 26.54
C PHE A 339 -17.89 10.49 25.33
N ILE A 340 -16.94 11.41 25.50
CA ILE A 340 -16.03 11.89 24.44
C ILE A 340 -15.22 10.73 23.80
N PRO A 341 -14.43 9.93 24.54
CA PRO A 341 -13.66 8.84 23.92
C PRO A 341 -14.54 7.76 23.30
N VAL A 342 -15.74 7.52 23.84
CA VAL A 342 -16.72 6.59 23.29
C VAL A 342 -17.16 7.04 21.90
N THR A 343 -17.63 8.28 21.77
CA THR A 343 -18.07 8.84 20.49
C THR A 343 -16.94 8.89 19.46
N VAL A 344 -15.75 9.36 19.84
CA VAL A 344 -14.56 9.37 18.97
C VAL A 344 -14.26 7.98 18.43
N TRP A 345 -14.30 6.95 19.28
CA TRP A 345 -14.02 5.58 18.87
C TRP A 345 -15.07 5.03 17.89
N PHE A 346 -16.37 5.21 18.17
CA PHE A 346 -17.44 4.73 17.29
C PHE A 346 -17.42 5.40 15.91
N TRP A 347 -16.96 6.65 15.81
CA TRP A 347 -16.73 7.34 14.54
C TRP A 347 -15.44 6.88 13.83
N ALA A 348 -14.35 6.68 14.58
CA ALA A 348 -13.05 6.31 14.02
C ALA A 348 -13.01 4.85 13.53
N LYS A 349 -13.61 3.91 14.28
CA LYS A 349 -13.62 2.47 14.00
C LYS A 349 -14.04 2.11 12.55
N PRO A 350 -15.18 2.59 12.00
CA PRO A 350 -15.57 2.25 10.63
C PRO A 350 -14.60 2.80 9.59
N LEU A 351 -13.96 3.95 9.83
CA LEU A 351 -12.98 4.52 8.91
C LEU A 351 -11.69 3.68 8.87
N LEU A 352 -11.23 3.22 10.04
CA LEU A 352 -10.05 2.35 10.16
C LEU A 352 -10.29 1.01 9.45
N VAL A 353 -11.44 0.38 9.69
CA VAL A 353 -11.81 -0.90 9.09
C VAL A 353 -11.95 -0.78 7.56
N LYS A 354 -12.61 0.27 7.06
CA LYS A 354 -12.73 0.51 5.60
C LYS A 354 -11.37 0.73 4.93
N ALA A 355 -10.47 1.48 5.58
CA ALA A 355 -9.13 1.71 5.04
C ALA A 355 -8.33 0.40 4.87
N GLN A 356 -8.49 -0.54 5.82
CA GLN A 356 -7.86 -1.86 5.75
C GLN A 356 -8.48 -2.73 4.65
N LEU A 357 -9.80 -2.89 4.65
CA LEU A 357 -10.54 -3.68 3.66
C LEU A 357 -10.22 -3.23 2.23
N ASN A 358 -10.21 -1.93 1.98
CA ASN A 358 -9.88 -1.36 0.66
C ASN A 358 -8.51 -1.82 0.15
N THR A 359 -7.58 -2.14 1.03
CA THR A 359 -6.25 -2.58 0.63
C THR A 359 -6.26 -4.03 0.16
N VAL A 360 -6.86 -4.90 0.96
CA VAL A 360 -6.95 -6.34 0.65
C VAL A 360 -7.78 -6.52 -0.62
N LEU A 361 -8.95 -5.89 -0.68
CA LEU A 361 -9.82 -5.89 -1.86
C LEU A 361 -9.12 -5.34 -3.11
N LYS A 362 -8.34 -4.25 -2.96
CA LYS A 362 -7.56 -3.71 -4.09
C LYS A 362 -6.53 -4.72 -4.58
N ARG A 363 -5.82 -5.41 -3.68
CA ARG A 363 -4.84 -6.42 -4.06
C ARG A 363 -5.48 -7.61 -4.77
N GLU A 364 -6.55 -8.16 -4.22
CA GLU A 364 -7.28 -9.28 -4.83
C GLU A 364 -7.86 -8.90 -6.20
N LEU A 365 -8.44 -7.69 -6.31
CA LEU A 365 -8.97 -7.19 -7.57
C LEU A 365 -7.88 -6.98 -8.62
N PHE A 366 -6.72 -6.46 -8.23
CA PHE A 366 -5.59 -6.29 -9.15
C PHE A 366 -5.06 -7.64 -9.62
N SER A 367 -4.87 -8.60 -8.70
CA SER A 367 -4.45 -9.95 -9.06
C SER A 367 -5.41 -10.62 -10.05
N LEU A 368 -6.72 -10.49 -9.83
CA LEU A 368 -7.72 -11.00 -10.75
C LEU A 368 -7.75 -10.24 -12.09
N LYS A 369 -7.68 -8.91 -12.05
CA LYS A 369 -7.75 -8.07 -13.25
C LYS A 369 -6.59 -8.34 -14.20
N TYR A 370 -5.38 -8.46 -13.68
CA TYR A 370 -4.17 -8.68 -14.49
C TYR A 370 -3.81 -10.16 -14.66
N ASN A 371 -4.71 -11.08 -14.31
CA ASN A 371 -4.57 -12.47 -14.66
C ASN A 371 -4.85 -12.65 -16.17
N GLU A 372 -3.94 -13.33 -16.87
CA GLU A 372 -3.99 -13.52 -18.32
C GLU A 372 -5.22 -14.32 -18.78
N GLU A 373 -5.54 -15.43 -18.10
CA GLU A 373 -6.72 -16.25 -18.42
C GLU A 373 -8.02 -15.45 -18.25
N VAL A 374 -8.10 -14.61 -17.21
CA VAL A 374 -9.23 -13.72 -16.99
C VAL A 374 -9.33 -12.68 -18.11
N PHE A 375 -8.21 -12.07 -18.49
CA PHE A 375 -8.17 -11.10 -19.59
C PHE A 375 -8.62 -11.73 -20.90
N GLU A 376 -8.03 -12.86 -21.30
CA GLU A 376 -8.37 -13.58 -22.53
C GLU A 376 -9.83 -14.05 -22.53
N GLY A 377 -10.32 -14.56 -21.40
CA GLY A 377 -11.72 -14.94 -21.25
C GLY A 377 -12.70 -13.76 -21.35
N GLN A 378 -12.30 -12.56 -20.93
CA GLN A 378 -13.09 -11.33 -21.14
C GLN A 378 -12.99 -10.81 -22.57
N LEU A 379 -11.80 -10.90 -23.18
CA LEU A 379 -11.52 -10.46 -24.54
C LEU A 379 -12.29 -11.30 -25.57
N ALA A 380 -12.31 -12.62 -25.40
CA ALA A 380 -13.03 -13.56 -26.27
C ALA A 380 -14.56 -13.30 -26.31
N LYS A 381 -15.13 -12.71 -25.25
CA LYS A 381 -16.54 -12.32 -25.18
C LYS A 381 -16.85 -11.00 -25.89
N GLN A 382 -15.83 -10.21 -26.25
CA GLN A 382 -16.03 -8.93 -26.91
C GLN A 382 -16.27 -9.11 -28.41
N PRO A 383 -16.96 -8.16 -29.06
CA PRO A 383 -17.15 -8.16 -30.51
C PRO A 383 -15.82 -8.33 -31.24
N ARG A 384 -15.78 -9.27 -32.17
CA ARG A 384 -14.65 -9.49 -33.06
C ARG A 384 -14.76 -8.59 -34.27
N ILE A 385 -13.62 -8.15 -34.80
CA ILE A 385 -13.53 -7.48 -36.10
C ILE A 385 -14.18 -8.37 -37.16
N ILE A 386 -15.09 -7.80 -37.95
CA ILE A 386 -15.84 -8.50 -38.98
C ILE A 386 -14.97 -8.68 -40.23
N ALA A 387 -14.20 -7.67 -40.59
CA ALA A 387 -13.39 -7.67 -41.80
C ALA A 387 -11.92 -7.37 -41.58
N ASP A 388 -11.06 -8.13 -42.28
CA ASP A 388 -9.61 -8.08 -42.09
C ASP A 388 -9.04 -6.67 -42.34
N PRO A 389 -8.41 -6.04 -41.32
CA PRO A 389 -7.80 -4.74 -41.48
C PRO A 389 -6.39 -4.78 -42.04
N ARG A 390 -5.72 -5.93 -42.22
CA ARG A 390 -4.25 -6.04 -42.44
C ARG A 390 -3.63 -5.09 -43.48
N GLN A 391 -4.37 -4.68 -44.50
CA GLN A 391 -3.89 -3.79 -45.57
C GLN A 391 -4.21 -2.30 -45.34
N LEU A 392 -4.73 -1.93 -44.16
CA LEU A 392 -5.23 -0.58 -43.87
C LEU A 392 -4.31 0.20 -42.94
N GLY A 393 -4.24 1.51 -43.18
CA GLY A 393 -3.61 2.45 -42.26
C GLY A 393 -2.11 2.29 -42.13
N ILE A 394 -1.61 2.51 -40.91
CA ILE A 394 -0.18 2.53 -40.59
C ILE A 394 0.13 1.38 -39.65
N ILE A 395 1.18 0.61 -39.92
CA ILE A 395 1.64 -0.48 -39.05
C ILE A 395 2.98 -0.05 -38.44
N LEU A 396 3.11 -0.21 -37.13
CA LEU A 396 4.30 0.10 -36.34
C LEU A 396 4.68 -1.11 -35.48
N GLY A 397 5.97 -1.28 -35.21
CA GLY A 397 6.50 -2.39 -34.43
C GLY A 397 6.83 -3.63 -35.25
N ASN A 398 7.10 -4.74 -34.55
CA ASN A 398 7.59 -5.97 -35.13
C ASN A 398 6.53 -6.66 -36.03
N ALA A 399 6.89 -6.99 -37.27
CA ALA A 399 5.99 -7.68 -38.20
C ALA A 399 5.59 -9.08 -37.71
N ASP A 400 6.49 -9.75 -36.98
CA ASP A 400 6.34 -11.11 -36.45
C ASP A 400 5.77 -11.16 -35.02
N ALA A 401 5.28 -10.03 -34.50
CA ALA A 401 4.66 -9.95 -33.18
C ALA A 401 3.43 -10.86 -33.04
N GLU A 402 3.34 -11.57 -31.92
CA GLU A 402 2.20 -12.42 -31.57
C GLU A 402 0.92 -11.59 -31.37
N HIS A 403 1.05 -10.46 -30.67
CA HIS A 403 -0.10 -9.63 -30.32
C HIS A 403 -0.28 -8.48 -31.30
N THR A 404 -1.52 -8.33 -31.79
CA THR A 404 -1.89 -7.22 -32.69
C THR A 404 -2.86 -6.29 -31.99
N ILE A 405 -2.50 -5.00 -31.88
CA ILE A 405 -3.40 -3.96 -31.39
C ILE A 405 -3.83 -3.07 -32.56
N VAL A 406 -5.13 -3.04 -32.87
CA VAL A 406 -5.71 -2.12 -33.84
C VAL A 406 -6.26 -0.90 -33.09
N LYS A 407 -5.64 0.26 -33.30
CA LYS A 407 -6.08 1.56 -32.79
C LYS A 407 -6.82 2.31 -33.87
N ILE A 408 -8.10 2.59 -33.64
CA ILE A 408 -8.87 3.51 -34.46
C ILE A 408 -8.79 4.89 -33.82
N CYS A 409 -8.35 5.89 -34.57
CA CYS A 409 -8.20 7.25 -34.06
C CYS A 409 -8.55 8.33 -35.09
N ASN A 410 -8.80 9.55 -34.62
CA ASN A 410 -8.93 10.72 -35.46
C ASN A 410 -7.81 11.72 -35.11
N PRO A 411 -7.12 12.34 -36.09
CA PRO A 411 -6.02 13.26 -35.82
C PRO A 411 -6.36 14.43 -34.90
N TYR A 412 -7.62 14.89 -34.88
CA TYR A 412 -8.06 16.00 -34.03
C TYR A 412 -8.66 15.55 -32.68
N CYS A 413 -8.89 14.25 -32.47
CA CYS A 413 -9.45 13.75 -31.22
C CYS A 413 -8.48 13.92 -30.04
N SER A 414 -8.96 14.56 -28.97
CA SER A 414 -8.19 14.79 -27.74
C SER A 414 -7.97 13.51 -26.93
N HIS A 415 -8.91 12.57 -26.95
CA HIS A 415 -8.74 11.27 -26.30
C HIS A 415 -7.70 10.39 -27.04
N CYS A 416 -7.64 10.48 -28.37
CA CYS A 416 -6.60 9.81 -29.16
C CYS A 416 -5.20 10.36 -28.86
N ALA A 417 -5.08 11.69 -28.72
CA ALA A 417 -3.85 12.35 -28.31
C ALA A 417 -3.39 11.91 -26.91
N ARG A 418 -4.31 11.87 -25.92
CA ARG A 418 -4.00 11.42 -24.56
C ARG A 418 -3.56 9.97 -24.46
N ALA A 419 -4.05 9.10 -25.34
CA ALA A 419 -3.66 7.70 -25.37
C ALA A 419 -2.38 7.42 -26.18
N HIS A 420 -1.87 8.41 -26.93
CA HIS A 420 -0.70 8.26 -27.77
C HIS A 420 0.59 7.89 -27.00
N PRO A 421 0.89 8.47 -25.83
CA PRO A 421 2.05 8.06 -25.04
C PRO A 421 2.04 6.57 -24.65
N ALA A 422 0.87 6.02 -24.31
CA ALA A 422 0.74 4.62 -23.93
C ALA A 422 1.01 3.66 -25.09
N ILE A 423 0.65 4.04 -26.32
CA ILE A 423 1.00 3.29 -27.55
C ILE A 423 2.52 3.25 -27.74
N ASN A 424 3.19 4.39 -27.58
CA ASN A 424 4.64 4.45 -27.74
C ASN A 424 5.38 3.67 -26.65
N GLU A 425 4.87 3.72 -25.42
CA GLU A 425 5.41 2.93 -24.31
C GLU A 425 5.31 1.44 -24.62
N LEU A 426 4.15 0.96 -25.11
CA LEU A 426 3.97 -0.43 -25.53
C LEU A 426 4.97 -0.86 -26.61
N LEU A 427 5.13 -0.06 -27.68
CA LEU A 427 6.07 -0.36 -28.76
C LEU A 427 7.54 -0.33 -28.33
N ASN A 428 7.89 0.44 -27.30
CA ASN A 428 9.26 0.56 -26.82
C ASN A 428 9.62 -0.50 -25.78
N GLU A 429 8.63 -1.02 -25.06
CA GLU A 429 8.85 -1.97 -23.96
C GLU A 429 8.52 -3.41 -24.36
N ASN A 430 7.79 -3.65 -25.46
CA ASN A 430 7.39 -4.97 -25.90
C ASN A 430 7.52 -5.18 -27.42
N ASP A 431 8.51 -5.99 -27.81
CA ASP A 431 8.75 -6.39 -29.21
C ASP A 431 7.75 -7.44 -29.72
N ASN A 432 6.96 -8.05 -28.84
CA ASN A 432 5.89 -9.01 -29.14
C ASN A 432 4.53 -8.33 -29.44
N VAL A 433 4.52 -6.99 -29.57
CA VAL A 433 3.31 -6.22 -29.89
C VAL A 433 3.52 -5.43 -31.18
N ARG A 434 2.60 -5.61 -32.14
CA ARG A 434 2.46 -4.72 -33.29
C ARG A 434 1.23 -3.85 -33.17
N ILE A 435 1.33 -2.62 -33.64
CA ILE A 435 0.26 -1.64 -33.56
C ILE A 435 -0.13 -1.18 -34.95
N GLN A 436 -1.41 -1.40 -35.27
CA GLN A 436 -2.02 -0.93 -36.49
C GLN A 436 -2.89 0.29 -36.18
N ILE A 437 -2.63 1.41 -36.84
CA ILE A 437 -3.37 2.66 -36.68
C ILE A 437 -4.27 2.86 -37.89
N ILE A 438 -5.58 2.82 -37.66
CA ILE A 438 -6.62 3.14 -38.65
C ILE A 438 -7.18 4.50 -38.32
N PHE A 439 -7.28 5.37 -39.32
CA PHE A 439 -7.79 6.72 -39.12
C PHE A 439 -9.25 6.84 -39.52
N ALA A 440 -10.07 7.31 -38.58
CA ALA A 440 -11.45 7.70 -38.84
C ALA A 440 -11.47 9.11 -39.47
N ALA A 441 -11.35 9.16 -40.80
CA ALA A 441 -11.46 10.36 -41.62
C ALA A 441 -12.48 10.14 -42.74
N SER A 442 -13.15 11.20 -43.19
CA SER A 442 -14.26 11.07 -44.14
C SER A 442 -13.80 10.78 -45.58
N GLY A 443 -12.54 11.09 -45.92
CA GLY A 443 -12.03 11.03 -47.29
C GLY A 443 -12.46 12.20 -48.17
N LYS A 444 -13.20 13.18 -47.63
CA LYS A 444 -13.62 14.36 -48.37
C LYS A 444 -12.54 15.45 -48.31
N ALA A 445 -12.45 16.27 -49.36
CA ALA A 445 -11.44 17.32 -49.46
C ALA A 445 -11.62 18.45 -48.44
N ASP A 446 -12.85 18.69 -47.98
CA ASP A 446 -13.21 19.70 -46.98
C ASP A 446 -12.94 19.25 -45.54
N ASP A 447 -12.68 17.96 -45.31
CA ASP A 447 -12.42 17.41 -43.98
C ASP A 447 -10.96 17.65 -43.55
N PRO A 448 -10.72 18.46 -42.50
CA PRO A 448 -9.37 18.72 -42.01
C PRO A 448 -8.65 17.45 -41.55
N ALA A 449 -9.37 16.45 -41.03
CA ALA A 449 -8.78 15.19 -40.62
C ALA A 449 -8.22 14.43 -41.83
N THR A 450 -8.97 14.39 -42.94
CA THR A 450 -8.55 13.77 -44.20
C THR A 450 -7.24 14.35 -44.69
N ARG A 451 -7.07 15.69 -44.62
CA ARG A 451 -5.81 16.35 -45.01
C ARG A 451 -4.60 15.89 -44.17
N VAL A 452 -4.78 15.73 -42.86
CA VAL A 452 -3.72 15.26 -41.97
C VAL A 452 -3.42 13.78 -42.18
N VAL A 453 -4.45 12.95 -42.34
CA VAL A 453 -4.27 11.51 -42.60
C VAL A 453 -3.55 11.28 -43.92
N ARG A 454 -3.90 12.03 -44.98
CA ARG A 454 -3.17 11.99 -46.25
C ARG A 454 -1.68 12.26 -46.06
N HIS A 455 -1.36 13.25 -45.24
CA HIS A 455 0.02 13.60 -44.90
C HIS A 455 0.73 12.49 -44.10
N PHE A 456 0.06 11.89 -43.12
CA PHE A 456 0.60 10.74 -42.38
C PHE A 456 0.90 9.56 -43.31
N LEU A 457 -0.02 9.22 -44.23
CA LEU A 457 0.19 8.15 -45.20
C LEU A 457 1.35 8.49 -46.14
N ALA A 458 1.48 9.73 -46.58
CA ALA A 458 2.60 10.16 -47.43
C ALA A 458 3.95 10.07 -46.71
N VAL A 459 4.00 10.35 -45.41
CA VAL A 459 5.21 10.11 -44.58
C VAL A 459 5.46 8.60 -44.42
N TYR A 460 4.43 7.81 -44.18
CA TYR A 460 4.53 6.35 -44.04
C TYR A 460 5.07 5.65 -45.29
N LEU A 461 4.71 6.15 -46.49
CA LEU A 461 5.22 5.65 -47.78
C LEU A 461 6.73 5.86 -47.98
N LYS A 462 7.41 6.60 -47.10
CA LYS A 462 8.89 6.69 -47.10
C LYS A 462 9.57 5.47 -46.47
N HIS A 463 8.79 4.55 -45.90
CA HIS A 463 9.29 3.33 -45.25
C HIS A 463 10.29 3.56 -44.12
N ASP A 464 10.17 4.71 -43.43
CA ASP A 464 10.94 5.05 -42.23
C ASP A 464 10.02 5.08 -41.01
N GLU A 465 10.04 4.01 -40.21
CA GLU A 465 9.21 3.89 -39.01
C GLU A 465 9.56 4.95 -37.96
N GLN A 466 10.85 5.26 -37.77
CA GLN A 466 11.26 6.26 -36.77
C GLN A 466 10.73 7.64 -37.13
N LEU A 467 10.84 8.01 -38.41
CA LEU A 467 10.27 9.26 -38.93
C LEU A 467 8.74 9.29 -38.75
N MET A 468 8.06 8.18 -39.03
CA MET A 468 6.60 8.08 -38.86
C MET A 468 6.19 8.23 -37.39
N ARG A 469 6.90 7.57 -36.46
CA ARG A 469 6.66 7.68 -35.02
C ARG A 469 6.85 9.12 -34.54
N GLN A 470 7.94 9.78 -34.97
CA GLN A 470 8.17 11.20 -34.66
C GLN A 470 7.06 12.10 -35.20
N ALA A 471 6.58 11.86 -36.43
CA ALA A 471 5.50 12.63 -37.02
C ALA A 471 4.17 12.47 -36.25
N LEU A 472 3.86 11.26 -35.78
CA LEU A 472 2.70 11.04 -34.92
C LEU A 472 2.85 11.75 -33.57
N ASP A 473 4.04 11.69 -32.96
CA ASP A 473 4.34 12.33 -31.68
C ASP A 473 4.17 13.84 -31.75
N ASP A 474 4.81 14.47 -32.74
CA ASP A 474 4.72 15.91 -32.95
C ASP A 474 3.27 16.37 -33.16
N TRP A 475 2.45 15.57 -33.85
CA TRP A 475 1.06 15.92 -34.05
C TRP A 475 0.20 15.73 -32.80
N TYR A 476 0.29 14.55 -32.16
CA TYR A 476 -0.59 14.19 -31.05
C TYR A 476 -0.18 14.81 -29.71
N LEU A 477 1.12 15.08 -29.49
CA LEU A 477 1.63 15.71 -28.28
C LEU A 477 1.67 17.24 -28.38
N SER A 478 1.49 17.81 -29.58
CA SER A 478 1.43 19.27 -29.72
C SER A 478 0.21 19.85 -29.02
N PRO A 479 0.38 20.94 -28.23
CA PRO A 479 -0.74 21.65 -27.62
C PRO A 479 -1.63 22.35 -28.65
N ARG A 480 -1.11 22.65 -29.86
CA ARG A 480 -1.86 23.27 -30.96
C ARG A 480 -1.64 22.51 -32.27
N LYS A 481 -2.73 21.95 -32.81
CA LYS A 481 -2.71 21.16 -34.06
C LYS A 481 -2.78 22.06 -35.29
N HIS A 482 -1.65 22.66 -35.65
CA HIS A 482 -1.52 23.48 -36.85
C HIS A 482 -0.93 22.66 -38.01
N TYR A 483 -1.75 22.44 -39.05
CA TYR A 483 -1.33 21.65 -40.21
C TYR A 483 -0.14 22.27 -40.96
N GLY A 484 -0.13 23.60 -41.18
CA GLY A 484 0.94 24.25 -41.96
C GLY A 484 2.33 24.06 -41.35
N THR A 485 2.46 24.19 -40.02
CA THR A 485 3.72 23.97 -39.31
C THR A 485 4.15 22.50 -39.35
N PHE A 486 3.18 21.58 -39.25
CA PHE A 486 3.43 20.14 -39.35
C PHE A 486 3.90 19.74 -40.75
N ALA A 487 3.21 20.21 -41.80
CA ALA A 487 3.56 19.91 -43.19
C ALA A 487 4.92 20.47 -43.61
N ALA A 488 5.31 21.65 -43.09
CA ALA A 488 6.63 22.23 -43.32
C ALA A 488 7.76 21.41 -42.67
N ARG A 489 7.50 20.84 -41.48
CA ARG A 489 8.48 20.00 -40.76
C ARG A 489 8.63 18.61 -41.39
N TYR A 490 7.58 18.10 -42.02
CA TYR A 490 7.56 16.78 -42.65
C TYR A 490 7.21 16.87 -44.14
N PRO A 491 8.11 17.33 -45.03
CA PRO A 491 7.80 17.47 -46.45
C PRO A 491 7.42 16.12 -47.06
N ALA A 492 6.25 16.02 -47.68
CA ALA A 492 5.78 14.79 -48.31
C ALA A 492 4.98 15.13 -49.58
N SER A 493 5.17 14.33 -50.63
CA SER A 493 4.47 14.49 -51.91
C SER A 493 3.06 13.91 -51.82
N GLU A 494 2.10 14.52 -52.49
CA GLU A 494 0.77 13.94 -52.62
C GLU A 494 0.83 12.61 -53.37
N SER A 495 0.08 11.62 -52.88
CA SER A 495 0.04 10.27 -53.44
C SER A 495 -1.41 9.86 -53.67
N PRO A 496 -1.82 9.49 -54.90
CA PRO A 496 -3.15 8.94 -55.17
C PRO A 496 -3.45 7.68 -54.36
N ALA A 497 -2.41 6.91 -54.00
CA ALA A 497 -2.55 5.73 -53.14
C ALA A 497 -3.04 6.10 -51.73
N ALA A 498 -2.69 7.29 -51.22
CA ALA A 498 -3.16 7.76 -49.92
C ALA A 498 -4.66 8.04 -49.92
N GLU A 499 -5.23 8.58 -51.01
CA GLU A 499 -6.68 8.80 -51.13
C GLU A 499 -7.45 7.48 -51.12
N HIS A 500 -6.96 6.50 -51.88
CA HIS A 500 -7.57 5.17 -51.90
C HIS A 500 -7.54 4.52 -50.51
N ALA A 501 -6.40 4.60 -49.81
CA ALA A 501 -6.26 4.07 -48.46
C ALA A 501 -7.20 4.77 -47.45
N ILE A 502 -7.41 6.09 -47.55
CA ILE A 502 -8.36 6.80 -46.69
C ILE A 502 -9.79 6.34 -46.96
N ALA A 503 -10.18 6.19 -48.22
CA ALA A 503 -11.51 5.70 -48.59
C ALA A 503 -11.74 4.28 -48.05
N GLN A 504 -10.75 3.40 -48.16
CA GLN A 504 -10.80 2.05 -47.60
C GLN A 504 -10.91 2.06 -46.07
N MET A 505 -10.12 2.88 -45.36
CA MET A 505 -10.22 3.04 -43.90
C MET A 505 -11.62 3.54 -43.47
N ASN A 506 -12.18 4.52 -44.17
CA ASN A 506 -13.52 5.04 -43.87
C ASN A 506 -14.61 3.98 -44.11
N ALA A 507 -14.53 3.25 -45.22
CA ALA A 507 -15.45 2.15 -45.51
C ALA A 507 -15.36 1.05 -44.44
N TRP A 508 -14.13 0.72 -44.01
CA TRP A 508 -13.89 -0.24 -42.93
C TRP A 508 -14.49 0.24 -41.61
N CYS A 509 -14.23 1.49 -41.19
CA CYS A 509 -14.79 2.03 -39.95
C CYS A 509 -16.32 2.04 -39.93
N ARG A 510 -16.96 2.28 -41.08
CA ARG A 510 -18.44 2.21 -41.21
C ARG A 510 -18.96 0.79 -41.07
N ARG A 511 -18.29 -0.19 -41.69
CA ARG A 511 -18.66 -1.60 -41.62
C ARG A 511 -18.48 -2.18 -40.21
N GLU A 512 -17.46 -1.76 -39.48
CA GLU A 512 -17.21 -2.16 -38.08
C GLU A 512 -18.00 -1.31 -37.06
N GLU A 513 -18.91 -0.45 -37.52
CA GLU A 513 -19.76 0.42 -36.69
C GLU A 513 -18.97 1.25 -35.65
N ILE A 514 -17.81 1.78 -36.05
CA ILE A 514 -16.96 2.59 -35.17
C ILE A 514 -17.59 3.98 -34.98
N THR A 515 -18.33 4.13 -33.88
CA THR A 515 -19.04 5.38 -33.51
C THR A 515 -18.20 6.33 -32.66
N THR A 516 -17.14 5.85 -32.02
CA THR A 516 -16.33 6.64 -31.07
C THR A 516 -14.84 6.38 -31.25
N THR A 517 -14.01 7.43 -31.16
CA THR A 517 -12.54 7.31 -31.13
C THR A 517 -11.96 7.87 -29.82
N PRO A 518 -10.88 7.27 -29.27
CA PRO A 518 -10.22 6.07 -29.77
C PRO A 518 -11.02 4.80 -29.50
N ALA A 519 -10.93 3.84 -30.43
CA ALA A 519 -11.36 2.46 -30.22
C ALA A 519 -10.15 1.53 -30.37
N TYR A 520 -10.12 0.45 -29.59
CA TYR A 520 -9.02 -0.50 -29.57
C TYR A 520 -9.55 -1.90 -29.79
N PHE A 521 -8.83 -2.66 -30.60
CA PHE A 521 -9.00 -4.10 -30.70
C PHE A 521 -7.65 -4.76 -30.40
N VAL A 522 -7.68 -5.85 -29.62
CA VAL A 522 -6.52 -6.68 -29.29
C VAL A 522 -6.80 -8.06 -29.87
N ASN A 523 -5.89 -8.59 -30.67
CA ASN A 523 -6.01 -9.90 -31.32
C ASN A 523 -7.35 -10.10 -32.06
N GLY A 524 -7.85 -9.01 -32.67
CA GLY A 524 -9.10 -9.01 -33.42
C GLY A 524 -10.37 -8.85 -32.58
N HIS A 525 -10.29 -8.73 -31.25
CA HIS A 525 -11.43 -8.51 -30.37
C HIS A 525 -11.41 -7.10 -29.77
N ARG A 526 -12.57 -6.48 -29.61
CA ARG A 526 -12.65 -5.13 -29.03
C ARG A 526 -12.13 -5.16 -27.58
N LEU A 527 -11.33 -4.17 -27.19
CA LEU A 527 -10.81 -4.09 -25.83
C LEU A 527 -11.97 -3.95 -24.80
N PRO A 528 -12.10 -4.85 -23.81
CA PRO A 528 -13.16 -4.74 -22.81
C PRO A 528 -13.02 -3.45 -21.98
N ARG A 529 -14.14 -2.85 -21.58
CA ARG A 529 -14.17 -1.61 -20.78
C ARG A 529 -13.44 -1.69 -19.45
N LEU A 530 -13.22 -2.89 -18.92
CA LEU A 530 -12.47 -3.14 -17.69
C LEU A 530 -10.99 -2.75 -17.82
N TYR A 531 -10.45 -2.75 -19.05
CA TYR A 531 -9.03 -2.57 -19.35
C TYR A 531 -8.77 -1.26 -20.08
N GLN A 532 -7.69 -0.58 -19.67
CA GLN A 532 -7.17 0.58 -20.36
C GLN A 532 -5.95 0.21 -21.21
N LEU A 533 -5.66 0.99 -22.24
CA LEU A 533 -4.53 0.72 -23.12
C LEU A 533 -3.18 0.67 -22.37
N ALA A 534 -2.95 1.60 -21.45
CA ALA A 534 -1.71 1.66 -20.65
C ALA A 534 -1.54 0.44 -19.72
N GLU A 535 -2.60 -0.32 -19.49
CA GLU A 535 -2.60 -1.52 -18.65
C GLU A 535 -2.17 -2.78 -19.42
N LEU A 536 -2.25 -2.75 -20.76
CA LEU A 536 -1.93 -3.91 -21.61
C LEU A 536 -0.48 -4.36 -21.50
N LYS A 537 0.45 -3.46 -21.13
CA LYS A 537 1.86 -3.81 -20.92
C LYS A 537 2.08 -4.85 -19.81
N GLN A 538 1.10 -5.04 -18.93
CA GLN A 538 1.17 -6.05 -17.87
C GLN A 538 0.61 -7.40 -18.32
N LEU A 539 -0.14 -7.43 -19.41
CA LEU A 539 -0.93 -8.58 -19.88
C LEU A 539 -0.38 -9.18 -21.18
N LEU A 540 0.12 -8.34 -22.08
CA LEU A 540 0.72 -8.74 -23.35
C LEU A 540 2.23 -8.77 -23.13
N ARG A 541 2.84 -9.94 -23.02
CA ARG A 541 4.28 -10.13 -22.79
C ARG A 541 4.95 -10.88 -23.92
#